data_AF-A0A818V490-F1
#
_entry.id   AF-A0A818V490-F1
#
_cell.length_a   1.000
_cell.length_b   1.000
_cell.length_c   1.000
_cell.angle_alpha   90.00
_cell.angle_beta   90.00
_cell.angle_gamma   90.00
#
_symmetry.space_group_name_H-M   'P 1'
#
loop_
_entity.id
_entity.type
_entity.pdbx_description
1 polymer ?
#
loop_
_entity_poly.entity_id
_entity_poly.type
_entity_poly.pdbx_seq_one_letter_code
_entity_poly.pdbx_strand_id
1 'polypeptide(L)'
;MLSCSNYSNASCLNGGTCISDKCLCPNECLVGDRCEILYNTIDLPFSTAMLEDTVVARVVYIILITLLVIIGLINSIAGLVTFTRESIRITACGIYLIVFCSSTIIRTIFLQTVVLTVAAYDTPSLRLWSCYAYPYISLTMGFTGIWVSVGIAIERVLIECFNMGLYGTRGHAILVSIGFLIYAAISNLPAIFAREYN
;
A
#
# COMPACT_ATOMS: atom_id res chain seq x y z
N MET A 1 -11.73 -27.88 5.05
CA MET A 1 -10.41 -28.52 5.27
C MET A 1 -10.22 -29.54 4.17
N LEU A 2 -9.49 -29.16 3.12
CA LEU A 2 -9.15 -30.05 2.00
C LEU A 2 -7.73 -30.57 2.26
N SER A 3 -7.62 -31.85 2.64
CA SER A 3 -6.36 -32.53 2.90
C SER A 3 -5.69 -32.93 1.59
N CYS A 4 -4.42 -32.57 1.41
CA CYS A 4 -3.62 -32.93 0.23
C CYS A 4 -3.26 -34.42 0.16
N SER A 5 -3.53 -35.22 1.20
CA SER A 5 -3.07 -36.61 1.30
C SER A 5 -3.94 -37.67 0.62
N ASN A 6 -5.18 -37.38 0.16
CA ASN A 6 -6.11 -38.49 -0.10
C ASN A 6 -6.96 -38.45 -1.38
N TYR A 7 -6.63 -37.63 -2.37
CA TYR A 7 -7.27 -37.76 -3.68
C TYR A 7 -6.29 -37.43 -4.80
N SER A 8 -6.26 -38.29 -5.81
CA SER A 8 -5.48 -38.18 -7.06
C SER A 8 -5.71 -36.91 -7.89
N ASN A 9 -6.49 -35.94 -7.37
CA ASN A 9 -6.78 -34.62 -7.96
C ASN A 9 -6.45 -33.42 -7.03
N ALA A 10 -5.95 -33.64 -5.80
CA ALA A 10 -5.62 -32.61 -4.82
C ALA A 10 -4.11 -32.32 -4.75
N SER A 11 -3.44 -32.25 -5.90
CA SER A 11 -2.05 -31.79 -5.97
C SER A 11 -1.97 -30.28 -5.71
N CYS A 12 -0.94 -29.86 -5.00
CA CYS A 12 -0.54 -28.45 -4.96
C CYS A 12 -0.20 -28.00 -6.39
N LEU A 13 -0.72 -26.85 -6.79
CA LEU A 13 -0.49 -26.25 -8.11
C LEU A 13 0.80 -25.42 -8.09
N ASN A 14 1.26 -25.02 -9.27
CA ASN A 14 2.39 -24.09 -9.44
C ASN A 14 3.68 -24.47 -8.66
N GLY A 15 3.98 -25.76 -8.58
CA GLY A 15 5.19 -26.27 -7.93
C GLY A 15 5.12 -26.38 -6.39
N GLY A 16 3.93 -26.23 -5.80
CA GLY A 16 3.68 -26.44 -4.38
C GLY A 16 4.14 -27.83 -3.89
N THR A 17 4.70 -27.87 -2.68
CA THR A 17 5.07 -29.13 -2.00
C THR A 17 4.09 -29.42 -0.89
N CYS A 18 3.53 -30.63 -0.84
CA CYS A 18 2.60 -31.02 0.21
C CYS A 18 3.37 -31.44 1.47
N ILE A 19 3.16 -30.76 2.59
CA ILE A 19 3.71 -31.14 3.91
C ILE A 19 2.59 -31.09 4.94
N SER A 20 2.33 -32.21 5.61
CA SER A 20 1.34 -32.31 6.70
C SER A 20 -0.07 -31.79 6.33
N ASP A 21 -0.62 -32.28 5.22
CA ASP A 21 -1.95 -31.91 4.69
C ASP A 21 -2.12 -30.44 4.29
N LYS A 22 -1.03 -29.69 4.14
CA LYS A 22 -1.01 -28.32 3.60
C LYS A 22 -0.06 -28.21 2.41
N CYS A 23 -0.42 -27.37 1.44
CA CYS A 23 0.46 -27.01 0.34
C CYS A 23 1.41 -25.89 0.74
N LEU A 24 2.71 -26.14 0.70
CA LEU A 24 3.77 -25.14 0.78
C LEU A 24 4.10 -24.66 -0.62
N CYS A 25 3.72 -23.42 -0.93
CA CYS A 25 3.98 -22.82 -2.23
C CYS A 25 5.46 -22.46 -2.38
N PRO A 26 6.12 -22.81 -3.50
CA PRO A 26 7.49 -22.40 -3.73
C PRO A 26 7.55 -20.88 -3.85
N ASN A 27 8.68 -20.30 -3.46
CA ASN A 27 8.98 -18.87 -3.26
C ASN A 27 8.66 -17.94 -4.46
N GLU A 28 7.39 -17.77 -4.81
CA GLU A 28 7.00 -17.16 -6.08
C GLU A 28 5.66 -16.42 -6.01
N CYS A 29 5.31 -15.90 -4.83
CA CYS A 29 4.14 -15.06 -4.63
C CYS A 29 2.84 -15.80 -4.93
N LEU A 30 2.76 -17.09 -4.58
CA LEU A 30 1.58 -17.90 -4.76
C LEU A 30 1.00 -18.17 -3.37
N VAL A 31 -0.30 -17.96 -3.22
CA VAL A 31 -1.08 -18.21 -2.01
C VAL A 31 -2.35 -19.01 -2.36
N GLY A 32 -3.10 -19.43 -1.35
CA GLY A 32 -4.29 -20.27 -1.52
C GLY A 32 -4.04 -21.71 -1.09
N ASP A 33 -5.10 -22.45 -0.81
CA ASP A 33 -5.03 -23.81 -0.23
C ASP A 33 -4.24 -24.80 -1.12
N ARG A 34 -4.06 -24.46 -2.41
CA ARG A 34 -3.32 -25.24 -3.40
C ARG A 34 -2.29 -24.40 -4.18
N CYS A 35 -1.88 -23.23 -3.71
CA CYS A 35 -0.97 -22.34 -4.45
C CYS A 35 -1.53 -21.86 -5.79
N GLU A 36 -2.85 -21.71 -5.88
CA GLU A 36 -3.59 -21.35 -7.09
C GLU A 36 -3.66 -19.84 -7.32
N ILE A 37 -3.52 -19.04 -6.27
CA ILE A 37 -3.64 -17.58 -6.32
C ILE A 37 -2.24 -17.00 -6.47
N LEU A 38 -1.89 -16.53 -7.66
CA LEU A 38 -0.70 -15.70 -7.82
C LEU A 38 -0.96 -14.34 -7.14
N TYR A 39 -0.40 -14.09 -5.97
CA TYR A 39 -0.51 -12.88 -5.15
C TYR A 39 -0.10 -11.59 -5.91
N ASN A 40 0.54 -11.71 -7.07
CA ASN A 40 0.72 -10.61 -8.01
C ASN A 40 -0.59 -10.20 -8.71
N THR A 41 -1.71 -10.91 -8.48
CA THR A 41 -3.05 -10.36 -8.63
C THR A 41 -3.24 -9.35 -7.51
N ILE A 42 -2.68 -8.18 -7.73
CA ILE A 42 -2.99 -7.01 -6.94
C ILE A 42 -4.52 -6.91 -6.98
N ASP A 43 -5.17 -6.93 -5.81
CA ASP A 43 -6.54 -6.44 -5.67
C ASP A 43 -6.50 -4.93 -5.88
N LEU A 44 -6.28 -4.57 -7.15
CA LEU A 44 -6.48 -3.23 -7.63
C LEU A 44 -7.97 -2.97 -7.52
N PRO A 45 -8.38 -1.73 -7.25
CA PRO A 45 -9.79 -1.34 -7.35
C PRO A 45 -10.40 -1.60 -8.75
N PHE A 46 -9.61 -2.07 -9.72
CA PHE A 46 -9.98 -2.47 -11.08
C PHE A 46 -9.56 -3.92 -11.42
N SER A 47 -9.54 -4.84 -10.45
CA SER A 47 -9.16 -6.25 -10.64
C SER A 47 -9.96 -6.95 -11.75
N THR A 48 -11.18 -6.48 -12.06
CA THR A 48 -12.01 -7.00 -13.15
C THR A 48 -11.47 -6.71 -14.55
N ALA A 49 -10.61 -5.70 -14.74
CA ALA A 49 -10.02 -5.39 -16.05
C ALA A 49 -8.81 -6.28 -16.40
N MET A 50 -8.18 -6.92 -15.41
CA MET A 50 -7.11 -7.90 -15.65
C MET A 50 -7.64 -9.30 -16.03
N LEU A 51 -8.95 -9.54 -15.88
CA LEU A 51 -9.58 -10.78 -16.35
C LEU A 51 -9.72 -10.84 -17.89
N GLU A 52 -9.68 -9.70 -18.56
CA GLU A 52 -9.57 -9.63 -20.02
C GLU A 52 -8.09 -9.57 -20.37
N ASP A 53 -7.46 -10.74 -20.53
CA ASP A 53 -6.05 -10.91 -20.90
C ASP A 53 -5.80 -10.48 -22.36
N THR A 54 -6.07 -9.21 -22.65
CA THR A 54 -5.85 -8.59 -23.94
C THR A 54 -4.67 -7.61 -23.83
N VAL A 55 -3.79 -7.63 -24.82
CA VAL A 55 -2.65 -6.71 -24.92
C VAL A 55 -3.11 -5.25 -24.84
N VAL A 56 -4.31 -4.95 -25.35
CA VAL A 56 -4.92 -3.62 -25.31
C VAL A 56 -5.24 -3.18 -23.88
N ALA A 57 -5.89 -4.02 -23.08
CA ALA A 57 -6.21 -3.71 -21.69
C ALA A 57 -4.93 -3.44 -20.86
N ARG A 58 -3.89 -4.25 -21.08
CA ARG A 58 -2.57 -4.06 -20.44
C ARG A 58 -1.95 -2.69 -20.76
N VAL A 59 -1.94 -2.30 -22.02
CA VAL A 59 -1.37 -1.01 -22.47
C VAL A 59 -2.16 0.17 -21.91
N VAL A 60 -3.50 0.12 -21.98
CA VAL A 60 -4.38 1.16 -21.43
C VAL A 60 -4.14 1.34 -19.93
N TYR A 61 -4.02 0.23 -19.20
CA TYR A 61 -3.75 0.25 -17.77
C TYR A 61 -2.40 0.89 -17.43
N ILE A 62 -1.33 0.51 -18.14
CA ILE A 62 0.00 1.09 -17.97
C ILE A 62 -0.05 2.61 -18.17
N ILE A 63 -0.71 3.09 -19.22
CA ILE A 63 -0.85 4.51 -19.51
C ILE A 63 -1.61 5.22 -18.39
N LEU A 64 -2.77 4.68 -17.99
CA LEU A 64 -3.64 5.30 -16.99
C LEU A 64 -2.94 5.41 -15.62
N ILE A 65 -2.29 4.34 -15.16
CA ILE A 65 -1.56 4.36 -13.89
C ILE A 65 -0.37 5.31 -13.96
N THR A 66 0.38 5.31 -15.06
CA THR A 66 1.52 6.22 -15.22
C THR A 66 1.07 7.68 -15.17
N LEU A 67 -0.06 8.02 -15.79
CA LEU A 67 -0.64 9.37 -15.71
C LEU A 67 -1.05 9.73 -14.28
N LEU A 68 -1.70 8.82 -13.55
CA LEU A 68 -2.07 9.03 -12.16
C LEU A 68 -0.85 9.23 -11.25
N VAL A 69 0.25 8.49 -11.49
CA VAL A 69 1.52 8.66 -10.77
C VAL A 69 2.09 10.05 -11.03
N ILE A 70 2.12 10.50 -12.29
CA ILE A 70 2.65 11.82 -12.65
C ILE A 70 1.83 12.93 -11.96
N ILE A 71 0.49 12.88 -12.09
CA ILE A 71 -0.40 13.88 -11.47
C ILE A 71 -0.25 13.86 -9.95
N GLY A 72 -0.22 12.67 -9.34
CA GLY A 72 -0.06 12.49 -7.90
C GLY A 72 1.27 13.04 -7.37
N LEU A 73 2.37 12.80 -8.08
CA LEU A 73 3.69 13.31 -7.74
C LEU A 73 3.75 14.84 -7.84
N ILE A 74 3.27 15.41 -8.95
CA ILE A 74 3.26 16.87 -9.13
C ILE A 74 2.46 17.55 -8.01
N ASN A 75 1.26 17.05 -7.73
CA ASN A 75 0.40 17.60 -6.68
C ASN A 75 1.05 17.50 -5.29
N SER A 76 1.67 16.37 -4.98
CA SER A 76 2.27 16.14 -3.66
C SER A 76 3.56 16.95 -3.48
N ILE A 77 4.36 17.12 -4.53
CA ILE A 77 5.57 17.96 -4.50
C ILE A 77 5.18 19.44 -4.35
N ALA A 78 4.23 19.93 -5.15
CA ALA A 78 3.73 21.29 -5.04
C ALA A 78 3.14 21.58 -3.64
N GLY A 79 2.38 20.62 -3.09
CA GLY A 79 1.88 20.66 -1.72
C GLY A 79 3.02 20.74 -0.70
N LEU A 80 4.02 19.85 -0.80
CA LEU A 80 5.15 19.84 0.12
C LEU A 80 5.95 21.14 0.10
N VAL A 81 6.25 21.69 -1.09
CA VAL A 81 6.90 23.00 -1.25
C VAL A 81 6.08 24.12 -0.62
N THR A 82 4.75 24.05 -0.73
CA THR A 82 3.84 25.05 -0.15
C THR A 82 3.82 24.96 1.38
N PHE A 83 3.65 23.75 1.93
CA PHE A 83 3.45 23.55 3.37
C PHE A 83 4.74 23.61 4.19
N THR A 84 5.90 23.44 3.55
CA THR A 84 7.21 23.63 4.21
C THR A 84 7.55 25.10 4.46
N ARG A 85 6.78 26.05 3.90
CA ARG A 85 6.92 27.48 4.20
C ARG A 85 6.71 27.74 5.71
N GLU A 86 7.52 28.66 6.23
CA GLU A 86 7.65 28.88 7.68
C GLU A 86 6.33 29.23 8.37
N SER A 87 5.47 30.02 7.73
CA SER A 87 4.17 30.42 8.27
C SER A 87 3.20 29.25 8.46
N ILE A 88 3.23 28.25 7.58
CA ILE A 88 2.29 27.11 7.62
C ILE A 88 2.82 26.02 8.55
N ARG A 89 4.15 25.79 8.54
CA ARG A 89 4.84 24.76 9.33
C ARG A 89 4.69 24.91 10.85
N ILE A 90 4.37 26.11 11.34
CA ILE A 90 4.21 26.37 12.78
C ILE A 90 2.89 25.75 13.31
N THR A 91 1.91 25.53 12.44
CA THR A 91 0.59 24.99 12.82
C THR A 91 0.57 23.45 12.84
N ALA A 92 -0.23 22.85 13.73
CA ALA A 92 -0.45 21.40 13.76
C ALA A 92 -0.97 20.86 12.42
N CYS A 93 -1.96 21.54 11.83
CA CYS A 93 -2.47 21.24 10.49
C CYS A 93 -1.37 21.25 9.41
N GLY A 94 -0.44 22.21 9.48
CA GLY A 94 0.69 22.28 8.55
C GLY A 94 1.61 21.06 8.64
N ILE A 95 1.87 20.58 9.86
CA ILE A 95 2.65 19.35 10.09
C ILE A 95 1.92 18.13 9.51
N TYR A 96 0.61 17.99 9.79
CA TYR A 96 -0.17 16.89 9.21
C TYR A 96 -0.17 16.94 7.68
N LEU A 97 -0.31 18.12 7.07
CA LEU A 97 -0.24 18.27 5.61
C LEU A 97 1.14 17.89 5.03
N ILE A 98 2.24 18.20 5.73
CA ILE A 98 3.59 17.77 5.34
C ILE A 98 3.70 16.24 5.35
N VAL A 99 3.20 15.58 6.40
CA VAL A 99 3.22 14.11 6.53
C VAL A 99 2.29 13.46 5.50
N PHE A 100 1.17 14.10 5.18
CA PHE A 100 0.25 13.66 4.14
C PHE A 100 0.92 13.71 2.75
N CYS A 101 1.59 14.83 2.42
CA CYS A 101 2.32 14.95 1.15
C CYS A 101 3.49 13.96 1.07
N SER A 102 4.27 13.79 2.15
CA SER A 102 5.40 12.86 2.14
C SER A 102 4.95 11.40 2.00
N SER A 103 3.93 10.97 2.74
CA SER A 103 3.36 9.62 2.62
C SER A 103 2.77 9.38 1.22
N THR A 104 2.14 10.38 0.61
CA THR A 104 1.61 10.29 -0.76
C THR A 104 2.74 10.16 -1.78
N ILE A 105 3.82 10.94 -1.67
CA ILE A 105 5.01 10.80 -2.55
C ILE A 105 5.55 9.37 -2.47
N ILE A 106 5.81 8.88 -1.26
CA ILE A 106 6.34 7.53 -1.02
C ILE A 106 5.42 6.49 -1.68
N ARG A 107 4.11 6.56 -1.43
CA ARG A 107 3.12 5.65 -2.01
C ARG A 107 3.11 5.71 -3.54
N THR A 108 3.13 6.91 -4.14
CA THR A 108 3.11 7.08 -5.61
C THR A 108 4.37 6.56 -6.29
N ILE A 109 5.55 6.72 -5.68
CA ILE A 109 6.81 6.13 -6.19
C ILE A 109 6.70 4.61 -6.20
N PHE A 110 6.21 4.02 -5.10
CA PHE A 110 6.06 2.57 -5.02
C PHE A 110 4.96 2.02 -5.91
N LEU A 111 3.92 2.80 -6.24
CA LEU A 111 2.91 2.41 -7.21
C LEU A 111 3.52 2.10 -8.59
N GLN A 112 4.66 2.69 -8.95
CA GLN A 112 5.36 2.39 -10.19
C GLN A 112 5.81 0.91 -10.30
N THR A 113 6.01 0.20 -9.18
CA THR A 113 6.36 -1.23 -9.22
C THR A 113 5.21 -2.09 -9.75
N VAL A 114 3.96 -1.62 -9.63
CA VAL A 114 2.79 -2.24 -10.27
C VAL A 114 2.87 -2.13 -11.79
N VAL A 115 3.32 -0.99 -12.31
CA VAL A 115 3.47 -0.81 -13.76
C VAL A 115 4.54 -1.77 -14.30
N LEU A 116 5.65 -1.92 -13.59
CA LEU A 116 6.75 -2.82 -13.98
C LEU A 116 6.34 -4.30 -13.95
N THR A 117 5.54 -4.71 -12.96
CA THR A 117 5.00 -6.07 -12.89
C THR A 117 4.00 -6.36 -14.00
N VAL A 118 3.09 -5.42 -14.29
CA VAL A 118 2.13 -5.55 -15.40
C VAL A 118 2.82 -5.52 -16.77
N ALA A 119 3.93 -4.80 -16.91
CA ALA A 119 4.76 -4.80 -18.11
C ALA A 119 5.54 -6.11 -18.34
N ALA A 120 5.34 -7.13 -17.50
CA ALA A 120 6.06 -8.41 -17.53
C ALA A 120 7.59 -8.25 -17.44
N TYR A 121 8.06 -7.25 -16.69
CA TYR A 121 9.48 -7.12 -16.38
C TYR A 121 9.86 -8.19 -15.35
N ASP A 122 10.50 -9.26 -15.81
CA ASP A 122 10.77 -10.43 -14.99
C ASP A 122 12.21 -10.44 -14.47
N THR A 123 12.37 -10.02 -13.22
CA THR A 123 13.62 -10.21 -12.47
C THR A 123 13.27 -10.75 -11.09
N PRO A 124 14.06 -11.72 -10.57
CA PRO A 124 13.74 -12.38 -9.31
C PRO A 124 13.68 -11.41 -8.12
N SER A 125 14.52 -10.37 -8.13
CA SER A 125 14.51 -9.31 -7.11
C SER A 125 13.25 -8.45 -7.16
N LEU A 126 12.79 -8.05 -8.36
CA LEU A 126 11.54 -7.28 -8.51
C LEU A 126 10.32 -8.11 -8.12
N ARG A 127 10.34 -9.41 -8.42
CA ARG A 127 9.27 -10.33 -8.03
C ARG A 127 9.14 -10.41 -6.52
N LEU A 128 10.23 -10.68 -5.80
CA LEU A 128 10.24 -10.70 -4.33
C LEU A 128 9.76 -9.35 -3.76
N TRP A 129 10.25 -8.24 -4.32
CA TRP A 129 9.87 -6.90 -3.89
C TRP A 129 8.38 -6.61 -4.05
N SER A 130 7.82 -6.96 -5.21
CA SER A 130 6.42 -6.69 -5.56
C SER A 130 5.44 -7.48 -4.70
N CYS A 131 5.88 -8.62 -4.19
CA CYS A 131 5.01 -9.52 -3.44
C CYS A 131 5.03 -9.29 -1.92
N TYR A 132 6.16 -8.88 -1.37
CA TYR A 132 6.29 -8.67 0.07
C TYR A 132 6.35 -7.18 0.44
N ALA A 133 7.32 -6.46 -0.13
CA ALA A 133 7.63 -5.09 0.29
C ALA A 133 6.63 -4.06 -0.24
N TYR A 134 6.33 -4.08 -1.53
CA TYR A 134 5.42 -3.12 -2.17
C TYR A 134 4.05 -3.01 -1.46
N PRO A 135 3.26 -4.09 -1.33
CA PRO A 135 1.91 -3.98 -0.77
C PRO A 135 1.93 -3.57 0.71
N TYR A 136 2.94 -3.97 1.48
CA TYR A 136 3.09 -3.52 2.86
C TYR A 136 3.33 -2.01 2.94
N ILE A 137 4.27 -1.49 2.14
CA ILE A 137 4.56 -0.06 2.12
C ILE A 137 3.34 0.73 1.62
N SER A 138 2.67 0.24 0.57
CA SER A 138 1.49 0.88 -0.01
C SER A 138 0.33 0.96 0.99
N LEU A 139 0.05 -0.14 1.72
CA LEU A 139 -0.96 -0.17 2.79
C LEU A 139 -0.58 0.77 3.94
N THR A 140 0.65 0.66 4.45
CA THR A 140 1.12 1.46 5.57
C THR A 140 1.05 2.96 5.27
N MET A 141 1.54 3.39 4.10
CA MET A 141 1.49 4.79 3.67
C MET A 141 0.06 5.25 3.38
N GLY A 142 -0.78 4.37 2.81
CA GLY A 142 -2.20 4.64 2.57
C GLY A 142 -2.96 4.89 3.87
N PHE A 143 -2.84 4.00 4.86
CA PHE A 143 -3.46 4.17 6.17
C PHE A 143 -2.90 5.38 6.92
N THR A 144 -1.60 5.63 6.84
CA THR A 144 -0.99 6.85 7.41
C THR A 144 -1.65 8.10 6.82
N GLY A 145 -1.84 8.17 5.50
CA GLY A 145 -2.53 9.27 4.84
C GLY A 145 -3.97 9.46 5.33
N ILE A 146 -4.72 8.37 5.53
CA ILE A 146 -6.09 8.41 6.08
C ILE A 146 -6.08 8.97 7.51
N TRP A 147 -5.25 8.43 8.40
CA TRP A 147 -5.20 8.89 9.80
C TRP A 147 -4.77 10.36 9.92
N VAL A 148 -3.82 10.78 9.11
CA VAL A 148 -3.38 12.18 9.07
C VAL A 148 -4.51 13.09 8.55
N SER A 149 -5.30 12.64 7.56
CA SER A 149 -6.47 13.40 7.08
C SER A 149 -7.56 13.55 8.16
N VAL A 150 -7.77 12.50 8.96
CA VAL A 150 -8.66 12.54 10.13
C VAL A 150 -8.13 13.53 11.17
N GLY A 151 -6.81 13.52 11.43
CA GLY A 151 -6.15 14.48 12.30
C GLY A 151 -6.39 15.93 11.86
N ILE A 152 -6.28 16.22 10.56
CA ILE A 152 -6.58 17.55 9.99
C ILE A 152 -8.04 17.94 10.23
N ALA A 153 -8.98 17.02 10.02
CA ALA A 153 -10.41 17.28 10.22
C ALA A 153 -10.72 17.58 11.70
N ILE A 154 -10.13 16.81 12.63
CA ILE A 154 -10.29 17.03 14.07
C ILE A 154 -9.76 18.42 14.46
N GLU A 155 -8.55 18.78 14.05
CA GLU A 155 -7.98 20.11 14.35
C GLU A 155 -8.85 21.24 13.79
N ARG A 156 -9.40 21.07 12.58
CA ARG A 156 -10.32 22.06 11.99
C ARG A 156 -11.58 22.23 12.83
N VAL A 157 -12.21 21.13 13.24
CA VAL A 157 -13.41 21.16 14.10
C VAL A 157 -13.10 21.79 15.47
N LEU A 158 -11.96 21.47 16.08
CA LEU A 158 -11.55 22.04 17.36
C LEU A 158 -11.35 23.55 17.30
N ILE A 159 -10.74 24.05 16.21
CA ILE A 159 -10.52 25.47 15.99
C ILE A 159 -11.85 26.19 15.71
N GLU A 160 -12.66 25.66 14.78
CA GLU A 160 -13.82 26.37 14.25
C GLU A 160 -15.05 26.26 15.17
N CYS A 161 -15.27 25.10 15.79
CA CYS A 161 -16.45 24.86 16.63
C CYS A 161 -16.22 25.17 18.11
N PHE A 162 -15.00 24.94 18.62
CA PHE A 162 -14.70 25.09 20.05
C PHE A 162 -13.83 26.30 20.37
N ASN A 163 -13.37 27.04 19.36
CA ASN A 163 -12.47 28.20 19.51
C ASN A 163 -11.27 27.91 20.42
N MET A 164 -10.83 26.64 20.44
CA MET A 164 -9.67 26.21 21.22
C MET A 164 -8.42 26.67 20.46
N GLY A 165 -8.03 27.92 20.70
CA GLY A 165 -6.80 28.48 20.17
C GLY A 165 -5.60 27.61 20.60
N LEU A 166 -4.96 26.97 19.62
CA LEU A 166 -3.59 26.47 19.71
C LEU A 166 -3.29 25.37 20.74
N TYR A 167 -4.14 24.36 20.92
CA TYR A 167 -3.73 23.18 21.70
C TYR A 167 -2.68 22.32 20.97
N GLY A 168 -2.64 22.37 19.64
CA GLY A 168 -1.65 21.67 18.84
C GLY A 168 -0.34 22.44 18.72
N THR A 169 0.53 22.39 19.74
CA THR A 169 1.94 22.78 19.53
C THR A 169 2.53 21.92 18.41
N ARG A 170 3.45 22.49 17.61
CA ARG A 170 4.18 21.75 16.56
C ARG A 170 4.72 20.40 17.06
N GLY A 171 5.21 20.36 18.30
CA GLY A 171 5.73 19.13 18.92
C GLY A 171 4.66 18.06 19.10
N HIS A 172 3.45 18.43 19.52
CA HIS A 172 2.33 17.49 19.65
C HIS A 172 1.93 16.89 18.30
N ALA A 173 1.78 17.73 17.26
CA ALA A 173 1.41 17.25 15.92
C ALA A 173 2.46 16.30 15.33
N ILE A 174 3.75 16.55 15.57
CA ILE A 174 4.83 15.63 15.18
C ILE A 174 4.68 14.29 15.91
N LEU A 175 4.46 14.31 17.22
CA LEU A 175 4.33 13.10 18.04
C LEU A 175 3.11 12.27 17.61
N VAL A 176 1.97 12.91 17.39
CA VAL A 176 0.75 12.26 16.90
C VAL A 176 0.97 11.67 15.50
N SER A 177 1.65 12.39 14.61
CA SER A 177 1.96 11.89 13.26
C SER A 177 2.87 10.65 13.29
N ILE A 178 3.88 10.63 14.18
CA ILE A 178 4.73 9.45 14.41
C ILE A 178 3.89 8.30 14.97
N GLY A 179 2.99 8.59 15.91
CA GLY A 179 2.04 7.61 16.45
C GLY A 179 1.18 6.97 15.36
N PHE A 180 0.62 7.77 14.44
CA PHE A 180 -0.15 7.26 13.31
C PHE A 180 0.67 6.37 12.38
N LEU A 181 1.93 6.74 12.10
CA LEU A 181 2.81 5.95 11.24
C LEU A 181 3.15 4.60 11.89
N ILE A 182 3.49 4.59 13.19
CA ILE A 182 3.77 3.36 13.94
C ILE A 182 2.52 2.49 14.01
N TYR A 183 1.37 3.08 14.32
CA TYR A 183 0.10 2.37 14.36
C TYR A 183 -0.23 1.72 13.01
N ALA A 184 -0.10 2.48 11.92
CA ALA A 184 -0.32 1.97 10.57
C ALA A 184 0.66 0.86 10.21
N ALA A 185 1.92 0.95 10.62
CA ALA A 185 2.90 -0.11 10.39
C ALA A 185 2.53 -1.40 11.15
N ILE A 186 2.21 -1.27 12.44
CA ILE A 186 1.89 -2.42 13.30
C ILE A 186 0.56 -3.07 12.88
N SER A 187 -0.47 -2.28 12.56
CA SER A 187 -1.77 -2.82 12.16
C SER A 187 -1.72 -3.65 10.87
N ASN A 188 -0.73 -3.37 10.02
CA ASN A 188 -0.52 -4.09 8.75
C ASN A 188 0.52 -5.22 8.84
N LEU A 189 1.21 -5.40 9.99
CA LEU A 189 2.11 -6.54 10.21
C LEU A 189 1.41 -7.91 10.08
N PRO A 190 0.19 -8.13 10.61
CA PRO A 190 -0.50 -9.41 10.42
C PRO A 190 -0.73 -9.74 8.95
N ALA A 191 -0.93 -8.72 8.11
CA ALA A 191 -1.08 -8.91 6.67
C ALA A 191 0.23 -9.35 5.97
N ILE A 192 1.39 -9.17 6.60
CA ILE A 192 2.67 -9.75 6.16
C ILE A 192 2.84 -11.16 6.74
N PHE A 193 2.64 -11.34 8.05
CA PHE A 193 2.85 -12.65 8.69
C PHE A 193 1.87 -13.71 8.19
N ALA A 194 0.64 -13.33 7.83
CA ALA A 194 -0.30 -14.22 7.16
C ALA A 194 0.20 -14.69 5.76
N ARG A 195 1.24 -14.08 5.19
CA ARG A 195 1.87 -14.47 3.92
C ARG A 195 3.03 -15.45 4.07
N GLU A 196 3.51 -15.67 5.29
CA GLU A 196 4.62 -16.58 5.59
C GLU A 196 4.12 -17.95 6.08
N TYR A 197 2.84 -18.04 6.48
CA TYR A 197 2.24 -19.22 7.12
C TYR A 197 1.11 -19.90 6.33
N ASN A 198 0.75 -19.38 5.16
CA ASN A 198 -0.19 -19.99 4.21
C ASN A 198 0.53 -20.34 2.92
#